data_AF-A0A095CG36-F1
#
_entry.id   AF-A0A095CG36-F1
#
_cell.length_a   1.000
_cell.length_b   1.000
_cell.length_c   1.000
_cell.angle_alpha   90.00
_cell.angle_beta   90.00
_cell.angle_gamma   90.00
#
_symmetry.space_group_name_H-M   'P 1'
#
loop_
_entity.id
_entity.type
_entity.pdbx_description
1 polymer ?
#
loop_
_entity_poly.entity_id
_entity_poly.type
_entity_poly.pdbx_seq_one_letter_code
_entity_poly.pdbx_strand_id
1 'polypeptide(L)'
;MITLFKQSAHDKKSNSLAVLLCKLLNINAEYYTAVIDITKAWRLSQELVSDLNSYIALEERRLNRIRKVVKVLDANGSISDASSTLSQQNNDLEEYLGNPINAYLTMKRLSSSWKSQISQLVDNVPNGFQKGDTDGSDYLNISDAQNTITMNTIRSRVKQHTDMLPGDNDISGAVDAILRLQSTYKLPARQLAYGQLIDNLSTPQLSAAQCLEVGRHAYSQGDFEQSEEWFRVAYDRLFDELEQKKEVDAQGTTIASDETEENGETEPTVGQILDYLAYSLGRQGRYAEALNVTRLLIEEGQNKYTDIFSCSHGTQFSVSAELIALV
;
A
#
# COMPACT_ATOMS: atom_id res chain seq x y z
N MET A 1 1.28 -34.27 -62.97
CA MET A 1 0.24 -33.59 -62.15
C MET A 1 0.27 -34.02 -60.68
N ILE A 2 0.48 -35.31 -60.35
CA ILE A 2 0.56 -35.82 -58.97
C ILE A 2 1.79 -35.33 -58.20
N THR A 3 2.94 -35.13 -58.86
CA THR A 3 4.18 -34.62 -58.23
C THR A 3 4.10 -33.14 -57.83
N LEU A 4 3.42 -32.31 -58.62
CA LEU A 4 3.20 -30.88 -58.30
C LEU A 4 2.26 -30.68 -57.11
N PHE A 5 1.25 -31.55 -56.95
CA PHE A 5 0.36 -31.51 -55.79
C PHE A 5 1.07 -31.94 -54.49
N LYS A 6 2.03 -32.87 -54.58
CA LYS A 6 2.84 -33.32 -53.44
C LYS A 6 3.81 -32.25 -52.96
N GLN A 7 4.39 -31.47 -53.88
CA GLN A 7 5.28 -30.34 -53.57
C GLN A 7 4.51 -29.21 -52.84
N SER A 8 3.33 -28.83 -53.35
CA SER A 8 2.50 -27.77 -52.73
C SER A 8 2.01 -28.14 -51.32
N ALA A 9 1.74 -29.42 -51.05
CA ALA A 9 1.37 -29.89 -49.72
C ALA A 9 2.56 -29.93 -48.74
N HIS A 10 3.78 -30.18 -49.23
CA HIS A 10 5.00 -30.17 -48.42
C HIS A 10 5.41 -28.74 -48.02
N ASP A 11 5.32 -27.79 -48.96
CA ASP A 11 5.66 -26.38 -48.69
C ASP A 11 4.66 -25.72 -47.72
N LYS A 12 3.37 -26.06 -47.80
CA LYS A 12 2.36 -25.60 -46.83
C LYS A 12 2.63 -26.15 -45.41
N LYS A 13 3.06 -27.41 -45.29
CA LYS A 13 3.42 -28.01 -44.00
C LYS A 13 4.72 -27.43 -43.45
N SER A 14 5.71 -27.19 -44.30
CA SER A 14 6.99 -26.55 -43.93
C SER A 14 6.77 -25.12 -43.43
N ASN A 15 5.96 -24.32 -44.14
CA ASN A 15 5.61 -22.96 -43.74
C ASN A 15 4.78 -22.94 -42.44
N SER A 16 3.86 -23.89 -42.27
CA SER A 16 3.10 -24.04 -41.02
C SER A 16 3.99 -24.44 -39.85
N LEU A 17 4.97 -25.33 -40.06
CA LEU A 17 5.95 -25.73 -39.04
C LEU A 17 6.89 -24.57 -38.69
N ALA A 18 7.34 -23.80 -39.68
CA ALA A 18 8.16 -22.61 -39.45
C ALA A 18 7.40 -21.55 -38.63
N VAL A 19 6.11 -21.32 -38.92
CA VAL A 19 5.26 -20.42 -38.13
C VAL A 19 5.07 -20.93 -36.70
N LEU A 20 4.91 -22.24 -36.52
CA LEU A 20 4.80 -22.86 -35.18
C LEU A 20 6.11 -22.77 -34.39
N LEU A 21 7.25 -22.97 -35.05
CA LEU A 21 8.59 -22.80 -34.49
C LEU A 21 8.84 -21.35 -34.08
N CYS A 22 8.50 -20.36 -34.93
CA CYS A 22 8.60 -18.95 -34.59
C CYS A 22 7.69 -18.57 -33.41
N LYS A 23 6.47 -19.14 -33.35
CA LYS A 23 5.56 -18.91 -32.21
C LYS A 23 6.12 -19.49 -30.91
N LEU A 24 6.70 -20.70 -30.94
CA LEU A 24 7.32 -21.32 -29.77
C LEU A 24 8.56 -20.57 -29.28
N LEU A 25 9.36 -20.00 -30.20
CA LEU A 25 10.51 -19.17 -29.85
C LEU A 25 10.10 -17.83 -29.22
N ASN A 26 9.03 -17.18 -29.73
CA ASN A 26 8.51 -15.95 -29.14
C ASN A 26 7.96 -16.14 -27.72
N ILE A 27 7.20 -17.23 -27.48
CA ILE A 27 6.63 -17.52 -26.15
C ILE A 27 7.72 -17.70 -25.09
N ASN A 28 8.80 -18.40 -25.44
CA ASN A 28 9.92 -18.59 -24.53
C ASN A 28 10.66 -17.28 -24.24
N ALA A 29 10.79 -16.39 -25.22
CA ALA A 29 11.45 -15.09 -25.04
C ALA A 29 10.66 -14.18 -24.07
N GLU A 30 9.33 -14.20 -24.14
CA GLU A 30 8.46 -13.42 -23.24
C GLU A 30 8.60 -13.86 -21.77
N TYR A 31 8.65 -15.17 -21.51
CA TYR A 31 8.85 -15.69 -20.15
C TYR A 31 10.18 -15.25 -19.54
N TYR A 32 11.30 -15.44 -20.27
CA TYR A 32 12.61 -15.06 -19.75
C TYR A 32 12.72 -13.54 -19.55
N THR A 33 12.09 -12.74 -20.42
CA THR A 33 12.02 -11.29 -20.26
C THR A 33 11.26 -10.92 -18.99
N ALA A 34 10.08 -11.49 -18.76
CA ALA A 34 9.28 -11.24 -17.55
C ALA A 34 10.01 -11.62 -16.26
N VAL A 35 10.68 -12.77 -16.22
CA VAL A 35 11.46 -13.20 -15.04
C VAL A 35 12.64 -12.26 -14.78
N ILE A 36 13.34 -11.83 -15.84
CA ILE A 36 14.43 -10.87 -15.71
C ILE A 36 13.91 -9.53 -15.18
N ASP A 37 12.76 -9.06 -15.67
CA ASP A 37 12.20 -7.77 -15.29
C ASP A 37 11.68 -7.77 -13.85
N ILE A 38 11.00 -8.84 -13.39
CA ILE A 38 10.63 -9.01 -11.97
C ILE A 38 11.89 -9.08 -11.09
N THR A 39 12.92 -9.80 -11.53
CA THR A 39 14.19 -9.89 -10.77
C THR A 39 14.88 -8.53 -10.66
N LYS A 40 14.84 -7.72 -11.73
CA LYS A 40 15.35 -6.35 -11.71
C LYS A 40 14.53 -5.49 -10.75
N ALA A 41 13.20 -5.51 -10.84
CA ALA A 41 12.31 -4.76 -9.95
C ALA A 41 12.56 -5.10 -8.48
N TRP A 42 12.74 -6.38 -8.17
CA TRP A 42 13.07 -6.83 -6.80
C TRP A 42 14.44 -6.36 -6.32
N ARG A 43 15.48 -6.37 -7.17
CA ARG A 43 16.79 -5.82 -6.80
C ARG A 43 16.73 -4.31 -6.59
N LEU A 44 15.97 -3.61 -7.42
CA LEU A 44 15.76 -2.17 -7.31
C LEU A 44 15.00 -1.82 -6.04
N SER A 45 14.03 -2.63 -5.61
CA SER A 45 13.31 -2.41 -4.35
C SER A 45 14.23 -2.57 -3.14
N GLN A 46 15.19 -3.52 -3.17
CA GLN A 46 16.21 -3.64 -2.13
C GLN A 46 17.14 -2.42 -2.07
N GLU A 47 17.57 -1.91 -3.23
CA GLU A 47 18.39 -0.68 -3.31
C GLU A 47 17.60 0.55 -2.82
N LEU A 48 16.31 0.62 -3.15
CA LEU A 48 15.40 1.69 -2.76
C LEU A 48 15.29 1.82 -1.24
N VAL A 49 15.25 0.70 -0.50
CA VAL A 49 15.22 0.72 0.98
C VAL A 49 16.46 1.42 1.56
N SER A 50 17.65 1.13 1.00
CA SER A 50 18.90 1.78 1.42
C SER A 50 18.90 3.29 1.11
N ASP A 51 18.42 3.65 -0.09
CA ASP A 51 18.29 5.04 -0.51
C ASP A 51 17.27 5.82 0.34
N LEU A 52 16.13 5.22 0.68
CA LEU A 52 15.11 5.81 1.55
C LEU A 52 15.62 5.98 2.99
N ASN A 53 16.36 5.01 3.54
CA ASN A 53 17.00 5.15 4.85
C ASN A 53 18.00 6.32 4.87
N SER A 54 18.76 6.48 3.79
CA SER A 54 19.68 7.61 3.62
C SER A 54 18.94 8.94 3.52
N TYR A 55 17.79 8.96 2.83
CA TYR A 55 16.90 10.11 2.73
C TYR A 55 16.31 10.50 4.10
N ILE A 56 15.78 9.53 4.84
CA ILE A 56 15.23 9.74 6.20
C ILE A 56 16.28 10.35 7.11
N ALA A 57 17.49 9.78 7.15
CA ALA A 57 18.58 10.31 7.98
C ALA A 57 18.94 11.76 7.63
N LEU A 58 18.79 12.16 6.36
CA LEU A 58 19.07 13.52 5.93
C LEU A 58 17.92 14.49 6.24
N GLU A 59 16.66 14.07 6.12
CA GLU A 59 15.51 14.85 6.59
C GLU A 59 15.53 15.01 8.12
N GLU A 60 15.88 13.97 8.87
CA GLU A 60 16.04 14.04 10.33
C GLU A 60 17.09 15.08 10.74
N ARG A 61 18.23 15.14 10.04
CA ARG A 61 19.24 16.19 10.28
C ARG A 61 18.68 17.58 10.03
N ARG A 62 17.91 17.76 8.95
CA ARG A 62 17.26 19.04 8.63
C ARG A 62 16.24 19.44 9.70
N LEU A 63 15.37 18.52 10.09
CA LEU A 63 14.38 18.74 11.16
C LEU A 63 15.06 19.03 12.50
N ASN A 64 16.17 18.37 12.83
CA ASN A 64 16.95 18.65 14.03
C ASN A 64 17.55 20.05 14.03
N ARG A 65 18.02 20.56 12.88
CA ARG A 65 18.46 21.96 12.75
C ARG A 65 17.32 22.93 12.99
N ILE A 66 16.15 22.68 12.41
CA ILE A 66 14.95 23.51 12.62
C ILE A 66 14.57 23.49 14.11
N ARG A 67 14.49 22.31 14.73
CA ARG A 67 14.18 22.14 16.16
C ARG A 67 15.18 22.87 17.05
N LYS A 68 16.47 22.90 16.71
CA LYS A 68 17.49 23.66 17.44
C LYS A 68 17.22 25.16 17.38
N VAL A 69 16.81 25.69 16.22
CA VAL A 69 16.47 27.11 16.08
C VAL A 69 15.19 27.44 16.84
N VAL A 70 14.16 26.59 16.82
CA VAL A 70 12.96 26.75 17.66
C VAL A 70 13.33 26.82 19.15
N LYS A 71 14.17 25.90 19.64
CA LYS A 71 14.64 25.96 21.05
C LYS A 71 15.40 27.24 21.37
N VAL A 72 16.23 27.74 20.45
CA VAL A 72 16.92 29.03 20.61
C VAL A 72 15.93 30.18 20.62
N LEU A 73 14.85 30.12 19.83
CA LEU A 73 13.76 31.11 19.83
C LEU A 73 12.99 31.08 21.14
N ASP A 74 12.60 29.90 21.63
CA ASP A 74 11.84 29.76 22.89
C ASP A 74 12.66 30.23 24.09
N ALA A 75 13.95 29.83 24.17
CA ALA A 75 14.86 30.27 25.23
C ALA A 75 15.09 31.80 25.21
N ASN A 76 15.02 32.42 24.02
CA ASN A 76 15.25 33.85 23.83
C ASN A 76 13.97 34.70 23.83
N GLY A 77 12.80 34.06 23.70
CA GLY A 77 11.45 34.62 23.81
C GLY A 77 10.88 34.51 25.22
N SER A 78 11.47 33.68 26.08
CA SER A 78 11.16 33.56 27.51
C SER A 78 11.62 34.75 28.37
N ILE A 79 11.44 35.99 27.88
CA ILE A 79 11.53 37.20 28.71
C ILE A 79 10.24 37.37 29.55
N SER A 80 9.21 36.54 29.35
CA SER A 80 8.03 36.50 30.22
C SER A 80 7.65 35.05 30.54
N ASP A 81 7.37 34.81 31.82
CA ASP A 81 7.07 33.50 32.39
C ASP A 81 5.91 32.78 31.67
N ALA A 82 6.05 31.47 31.50
CA ALA A 82 5.18 30.59 30.74
C ALA A 82 3.77 30.34 31.35
N SER A 83 3.14 31.35 31.97
CA SER A 83 1.81 31.23 32.59
C SER A 83 0.86 32.41 32.38
N SER A 84 1.22 33.46 31.62
CA SER A 84 0.30 34.56 31.33
C SER A 84 -0.33 34.42 29.93
N THR A 85 -1.65 34.65 29.86
CA THR A 85 -2.43 34.60 28.62
C THR A 85 -1.89 35.59 27.57
N LEU A 86 -2.05 35.28 26.28
CA LEU A 86 -1.52 36.03 25.12
C LEU A 86 -1.80 37.55 25.16
N SER A 87 -2.90 37.96 25.80
CA SER A 87 -3.30 39.36 26.01
C SER A 87 -2.50 40.10 27.11
N GLN A 88 -2.02 39.41 28.15
CA GLN A 88 -1.12 40.00 29.16
C GLN A 88 0.31 40.11 28.64
N GLN A 89 0.76 39.13 27.85
CA GLN A 89 2.07 39.17 27.20
C GLN A 89 2.24 40.38 26.28
N ASN A 90 1.19 40.79 25.55
CA ASN A 90 1.24 41.94 24.67
C ASN A 90 1.33 43.28 25.42
N ASN A 91 0.69 43.41 26.59
CA ASN A 91 0.76 44.63 27.41
C ASN A 91 2.14 44.78 28.08
N ASP A 92 2.67 43.69 28.64
CA ASP A 92 4.01 43.67 29.24
C ASP A 92 5.10 43.88 28.18
N LEU A 93 4.86 43.40 26.96
CA LEU A 93 5.73 43.63 25.81
C LEU A 93 5.70 45.09 25.34
N GLU A 94 4.54 45.74 25.34
CA GLU A 94 4.40 47.16 24.98
C GLU A 94 5.09 48.07 26.02
N GLU A 95 5.00 47.73 27.31
CA GLU A 95 5.74 48.40 28.39
C GLU A 95 7.26 48.17 28.26
N TYR A 96 7.69 46.94 27.99
CA TYR A 96 9.09 46.58 27.78
C TYR A 96 9.70 47.25 26.54
N LEU A 97 8.96 47.33 25.43
CA LEU A 97 9.35 48.01 24.19
C LEU A 97 9.14 49.53 24.26
N GLY A 98 8.41 50.04 25.25
CA GLY A 98 8.33 51.46 25.56
C GLY A 98 9.67 52.06 25.99
N ASN A 99 10.60 51.22 26.49
CA ASN A 99 11.97 51.62 26.73
C ASN A 99 12.77 51.65 25.41
N PRO A 100 13.25 52.82 24.95
CA PRO A 100 13.95 52.95 23.67
C PRO A 100 15.25 52.13 23.60
N ILE A 101 15.90 51.84 24.74
CA ILE A 101 17.09 50.99 24.80
C ILE A 101 16.70 49.52 24.56
N ASN A 102 15.64 49.05 25.21
CA ASN A 102 15.14 47.69 25.03
C ASN A 102 14.63 47.49 23.60
N ALA A 103 13.88 48.44 23.05
CA ALA A 103 13.42 48.43 21.67
C ALA A 103 14.58 48.42 20.66
N TYR A 104 15.63 49.21 20.89
CA TYR A 104 16.83 49.17 20.06
C TYR A 104 17.54 47.82 20.11
N LEU A 105 17.69 47.23 21.31
CA LEU A 105 18.34 45.93 21.49
C LEU A 105 17.53 44.78 20.88
N THR A 106 16.21 44.77 21.04
CA THR A 106 15.33 43.77 20.41
C THR A 106 15.36 43.89 18.90
N MET A 107 15.27 45.10 18.35
CA MET A 107 15.34 45.35 16.91
C MET A 107 16.71 44.98 16.34
N LYS A 108 17.81 45.32 17.02
CA LYS A 108 19.16 44.92 16.62
C LYS A 108 19.32 43.40 16.62
N ARG A 109 18.77 42.70 17.63
CA ARG A 109 18.83 41.25 17.74
C ARG A 109 18.00 40.55 16.64
N LEU A 110 16.77 41.00 16.42
CA LEU A 110 15.88 40.51 15.37
C LEU A 110 16.48 40.70 13.97
N SER A 111 17.00 41.91 13.69
CA SER A 111 17.50 42.25 12.36
C SER A 111 18.84 41.60 12.00
N SER A 112 19.71 41.30 12.98
CA SER A 112 21.04 40.74 12.72
C SER A 112 21.13 39.24 13.01
N SER A 113 20.76 38.83 14.24
CA SER A 113 20.90 37.45 14.70
C SER A 113 19.80 36.54 14.16
N TRP A 114 18.55 37.00 14.08
CA TRP A 114 17.46 36.14 13.60
C TRP A 114 17.42 36.10 12.09
N LYS A 115 17.63 37.23 11.41
CA LYS A 115 17.71 37.25 9.94
C LYS A 115 18.76 36.27 9.42
N SER A 116 19.97 36.27 10.01
CA SER A 116 21.04 35.35 9.59
C SER A 116 20.73 33.87 9.89
N GLN A 117 20.21 33.56 11.08
CA GLN A 117 19.84 32.18 11.45
C GLN A 117 18.68 31.63 10.63
N ILE A 118 17.68 32.46 10.32
CA ILE A 118 16.52 32.07 9.51
C ILE A 118 16.93 31.95 8.04
N SER A 119 17.68 32.90 7.48
CA SER A 119 18.17 32.81 6.10
C SER A 119 19.02 31.56 5.89
N GLN A 120 19.91 31.23 6.83
CA GLN A 120 20.69 29.98 6.78
C GLN A 120 19.82 28.71 6.83
N LEU A 121 18.61 28.75 7.39
CA LEU A 121 17.68 27.62 7.36
C LEU A 121 16.79 27.60 6.11
N VAL A 122 16.38 28.78 5.63
CA VAL A 122 15.44 28.96 4.52
C VAL A 122 16.13 28.79 3.17
N ASP A 123 17.35 29.31 3.00
CA ASP A 123 18.12 29.16 1.76
C ASP A 123 18.56 27.69 1.51
N ASN A 124 18.44 26.84 2.53
CA ASN A 124 18.60 25.39 2.45
C ASN A 124 17.33 24.64 2.00
N VAL A 125 16.25 25.35 1.65
CA VAL A 125 15.05 24.79 1.03
C VAL A 125 15.13 25.09 -0.48
N PRO A 126 15.16 24.08 -1.37
CA PRO A 126 15.24 24.33 -2.80
C PRO A 126 13.97 25.03 -3.28
N ASN A 127 14.07 26.30 -3.62
CA ASN A 127 13.24 26.85 -4.69
C ASN A 127 13.62 26.11 -5.97
N GLY A 128 12.62 25.51 -6.63
CA GLY A 128 12.83 24.72 -7.83
C GLY A 128 13.63 25.47 -8.90
N PHE A 129 14.55 24.74 -9.55
CA PHE A 129 15.08 24.97 -10.89
C PHE A 129 15.18 26.45 -11.33
N GLN A 130 16.33 27.07 -11.10
CA GLN A 130 16.80 28.16 -11.98
C GLN A 130 18.23 27.89 -12.41
N LYS A 131 18.37 27.61 -13.71
CA LYS A 131 19.64 27.61 -14.43
C LYS A 131 20.02 29.09 -14.60
N GLY A 132 20.93 29.56 -13.77
CA GLY A 132 21.48 30.92 -13.84
C GLY A 132 23.00 30.83 -13.90
N ASP A 133 23.55 31.04 -15.09
CA ASP A 133 24.97 31.22 -15.32
C ASP A 133 25.44 32.47 -14.56
N THR A 134 26.22 32.34 -13.48
CA THR A 134 27.17 33.40 -13.10
C THR A 134 28.33 32.85 -12.27
N ASP A 135 29.52 33.11 -12.80
CA ASP A 135 30.84 32.95 -12.19
C ASP A 135 30.95 33.85 -10.94
N GLY A 136 31.40 33.29 -9.81
CA GLY A 136 31.43 34.04 -8.55
C GLY A 136 31.64 33.13 -7.33
N SER A 137 32.90 32.81 -7.08
CA SER A 137 33.37 32.14 -5.87
C SER A 137 33.01 32.94 -4.61
N ASP A 138 32.04 32.46 -3.85
CA ASP A 138 31.88 32.79 -2.44
C ASP A 138 31.50 31.52 -1.67
N TYR A 139 32.16 31.32 -0.53
CA TYR A 139 32.31 30.01 0.12
C TYR A 139 30.99 29.43 0.61
N LEU A 140 30.34 28.59 -0.21
CA LEU A 140 29.27 27.70 0.21
C LEU A 140 29.89 26.55 1.01
N ASN A 141 29.40 26.31 2.24
CA ASN A 141 29.78 25.16 3.05
C ASN A 141 29.66 23.88 2.23
N ILE A 142 30.81 23.28 1.90
CA ILE A 142 30.94 22.09 1.05
C ILE A 142 30.06 20.93 1.56
N SER A 143 29.84 20.82 2.87
CA SER A 143 28.97 19.80 3.47
C SER A 143 27.49 19.94 3.12
N ASP A 144 27.01 21.17 2.96
CA ASP A 144 25.57 21.45 2.82
C ASP A 144 25.15 21.44 1.34
N ALA A 145 26.04 21.86 0.44
CA ALA A 145 25.92 21.61 -0.99
C ALA A 145 25.98 20.11 -1.31
N GLN A 146 26.89 19.37 -0.68
CA GLN A 146 26.97 17.90 -0.83
C GLN A 146 25.67 17.23 -0.38
N ASN A 147 25.12 17.61 0.77
CA ASN A 147 23.84 17.10 1.28
C ASN A 147 22.67 17.39 0.31
N THR A 148 22.67 18.57 -0.31
CA THR A 148 21.61 18.97 -1.27
C THR A 148 21.71 18.22 -2.59
N ILE A 149 22.92 18.01 -3.10
CA ILE A 149 23.20 17.18 -4.28
C ILE A 149 22.81 15.73 -4.00
N THR A 150 23.11 15.21 -2.80
CA THR A 150 22.72 13.85 -2.41
C THR A 150 21.21 13.68 -2.34
N MET A 151 20.45 14.65 -1.80
CA MET A 151 18.98 14.55 -1.74
C MET A 151 18.33 14.53 -3.11
N ASN A 152 18.74 15.42 -4.01
CA ASN A 152 18.15 15.47 -5.35
C ASN A 152 18.49 14.22 -6.16
N THR A 153 19.70 13.69 -5.99
CA THR A 153 20.12 12.44 -6.64
C THR A 153 19.33 11.25 -6.09
N ILE A 154 19.18 11.12 -4.77
CA ILE A 154 18.35 10.08 -4.16
C ILE A 154 16.90 10.21 -4.65
N ARG A 155 16.33 11.42 -4.65
CA ARG A 155 14.96 11.65 -5.15
C ARG A 155 14.78 11.22 -6.60
N SER A 156 15.77 11.49 -7.47
CA SER A 156 15.72 11.05 -8.86
C SER A 156 15.81 9.52 -8.99
N ARG A 157 16.64 8.86 -8.18
CA ARG A 157 16.75 7.39 -8.16
C ARG A 157 15.49 6.74 -7.64
N VAL A 158 14.94 7.25 -6.54
CA VAL A 158 13.65 6.83 -5.99
C VAL A 158 12.58 6.90 -7.06
N LYS A 159 12.44 8.04 -7.75
CA LYS A 159 11.45 8.21 -8.83
C LYS A 159 11.67 7.20 -9.96
N GLN A 160 12.91 7.05 -10.43
CA GLN A 160 13.23 6.10 -11.49
C GLN A 160 12.93 4.65 -11.09
N HIS A 161 13.22 4.28 -9.84
CA HIS A 161 12.96 2.93 -9.34
C HIS A 161 11.46 2.69 -9.17
N THR A 162 10.69 3.69 -8.74
CA THR A 162 9.23 3.62 -8.67
C THR A 162 8.60 3.39 -10.05
N ASP A 163 9.11 4.05 -11.09
CA ASP A 163 8.60 3.86 -12.47
C ASP A 163 8.88 2.45 -13.03
N MET A 164 9.79 1.68 -12.41
CA MET A 164 10.11 0.30 -12.79
C MET A 164 9.37 -0.76 -11.95
N LEU A 165 8.58 -0.36 -10.97
CA LEU A 165 7.76 -1.29 -10.18
C LEU A 165 6.56 -1.80 -11.00
N PRO A 166 6.08 -3.03 -10.74
CA PRO A 166 4.88 -3.56 -11.39
C PRO A 166 3.66 -2.67 -11.12
N GLY A 167 2.79 -2.55 -12.12
CA GLY A 167 1.51 -1.85 -12.01
C GLY A 167 0.31 -2.79 -11.92
N ASP A 168 -0.89 -2.22 -11.88
CA ASP A 168 -2.15 -2.97 -11.75
C ASP A 168 -2.37 -3.99 -12.88
N ASN A 169 -1.86 -3.71 -14.08
CA ASN A 169 -1.91 -4.62 -15.22
C ASN A 169 -1.06 -5.88 -15.00
N ASP A 170 0.08 -5.75 -14.33
CA ASP A 170 0.97 -6.88 -14.03
C ASP A 170 0.36 -7.77 -12.95
N ILE A 171 -0.33 -7.17 -11.97
CA ILE A 171 -1.11 -7.88 -10.94
C ILE A 171 -2.23 -8.69 -11.61
N SER A 172 -3.03 -8.05 -12.47
CA SER A 172 -4.11 -8.71 -13.23
C SER A 172 -3.57 -9.87 -14.08
N GLY A 173 -2.44 -9.66 -14.76
CA GLY A 173 -1.80 -10.72 -15.55
C GLY A 173 -1.25 -11.87 -14.70
N ALA A 174 -0.78 -11.60 -13.49
CA ALA A 174 -0.35 -12.63 -12.54
C ALA A 174 -1.55 -13.45 -12.03
N VAL A 175 -2.69 -12.79 -11.74
CA VAL A 175 -3.92 -13.46 -11.35
C VAL A 175 -4.45 -14.35 -12.49
N ASP A 176 -4.45 -13.87 -13.73
CA ASP A 176 -4.78 -14.68 -14.90
C ASP A 176 -3.90 -15.93 -15.03
N ALA A 177 -2.61 -15.79 -14.75
CA ALA A 177 -1.68 -16.92 -14.77
C ALA A 177 -2.02 -17.96 -13.68
N ILE A 178 -2.37 -17.52 -12.47
CA ILE A 178 -2.81 -18.40 -11.37
C ILE A 178 -4.10 -19.14 -11.76
N LEU A 179 -5.13 -18.41 -12.22
CA LEU A 179 -6.41 -19.00 -12.63
C LEU A 179 -6.22 -20.01 -13.77
N ARG A 180 -5.33 -19.69 -14.73
CA ARG A 180 -5.00 -20.60 -15.82
C ARG A 180 -4.32 -21.88 -15.33
N LEU A 181 -3.38 -21.78 -14.39
CA LEU A 181 -2.75 -22.96 -13.78
C LEU A 181 -3.79 -23.80 -13.02
N GLN A 182 -4.69 -23.16 -12.29
CA GLN A 182 -5.81 -23.81 -11.60
C GLN A 182 -6.67 -24.61 -12.58
N SER A 183 -7.11 -24.02 -13.71
CA SER A 183 -7.93 -24.74 -14.69
C SER A 183 -7.14 -25.86 -15.40
N THR A 184 -5.86 -25.61 -15.70
CA THR A 184 -5.01 -26.55 -16.46
C THR A 184 -4.71 -27.81 -15.66
N TYR A 185 -4.40 -27.65 -14.37
CA TYR A 185 -4.00 -28.74 -13.48
C TYR A 185 -5.11 -29.21 -12.53
N LYS A 186 -6.29 -28.58 -12.58
CA LYS A 186 -7.44 -28.87 -11.70
C LYS A 186 -7.05 -28.80 -10.21
N LEU A 187 -6.26 -27.79 -9.88
CA LEU A 187 -5.81 -27.55 -8.51
C LEU A 187 -6.97 -26.91 -7.73
N PRO A 188 -7.28 -27.37 -6.51
CA PRO A 188 -8.28 -26.70 -5.69
C PRO A 188 -7.76 -25.35 -5.21
N ALA A 189 -8.61 -24.33 -5.23
CA ALA A 189 -8.27 -22.96 -4.80
C ALA A 189 -7.72 -22.95 -3.36
N ARG A 190 -8.22 -23.86 -2.52
CA ARG A 190 -7.76 -24.05 -1.14
C ARG A 190 -6.26 -24.36 -1.08
N GLN A 191 -5.76 -25.32 -1.87
CA GLN A 191 -4.33 -25.67 -1.85
C GLN A 191 -3.44 -24.51 -2.30
N LEU A 192 -3.90 -23.72 -3.26
CA LEU A 192 -3.20 -22.52 -3.73
C LEU A 192 -3.13 -21.46 -2.64
N ALA A 193 -4.26 -21.17 -1.97
CA ALA A 193 -4.31 -20.16 -0.90
C ALA A 193 -3.47 -20.54 0.34
N TYR A 194 -3.40 -21.82 0.68
CA TYR A 194 -2.58 -22.33 1.79
C TYR A 194 -1.11 -22.58 1.41
N GLY A 195 -0.72 -22.32 0.16
CA GLY A 195 0.65 -22.50 -0.31
C GLY A 195 1.12 -23.96 -0.36
N GLN A 196 0.19 -24.90 -0.52
CA GLN A 196 0.42 -26.35 -0.56
C GLN A 196 0.36 -26.86 -2.00
N LEU A 197 1.23 -26.33 -2.87
CA LEU A 197 1.27 -26.71 -4.29
C LEU A 197 2.03 -28.01 -4.55
N ILE A 198 3.13 -28.24 -3.83
CA ILE A 198 4.02 -29.39 -4.00
C ILE A 198 4.42 -29.86 -2.60
N ASP A 199 4.39 -31.17 -2.35
CA ASP A 199 4.65 -31.79 -1.03
C ASP A 199 5.97 -31.37 -0.35
N ASN A 200 6.90 -30.78 -1.10
CA ASN A 200 8.22 -30.35 -0.62
C ASN A 200 8.49 -28.84 -0.75
N LEU A 201 7.49 -28.04 -1.12
CA LEU A 201 7.65 -26.59 -1.29
C LEU A 201 6.53 -25.85 -0.54
N SER A 202 6.85 -25.30 0.63
CA SER A 202 5.96 -24.38 1.33
C SER A 202 6.11 -22.99 0.70
N THR A 203 5.06 -22.50 0.07
CA THR A 203 5.02 -21.12 -0.42
C THR A 203 4.35 -20.21 0.63
N PRO A 204 4.51 -18.88 0.51
CA PRO A 204 3.69 -17.94 1.28
C PRO A 204 2.19 -18.25 1.09
N GLN A 205 1.40 -17.97 2.13
CA GLN A 205 -0.06 -18.10 2.10
C GLN A 205 -0.69 -16.79 1.63
N LEU A 206 -1.84 -16.88 0.97
CA LEU A 206 -2.62 -15.70 0.56
C LEU A 206 -3.52 -15.23 1.70
N SER A 207 -3.68 -13.91 1.86
CA SER A 207 -4.66 -13.34 2.80
C SER A 207 -6.10 -13.52 2.32
N ALA A 208 -7.08 -13.30 3.21
CA ALA A 208 -8.49 -13.28 2.80
C ALA A 208 -8.77 -12.19 1.73
N ALA A 209 -8.12 -11.02 1.84
CA ALA A 209 -8.21 -9.91 0.88
C ALA A 209 -7.70 -10.31 -0.52
N GLN A 210 -6.53 -10.94 -0.57
CA GLN A 210 -5.92 -11.42 -1.81
C GLN A 210 -6.76 -12.53 -2.46
N CYS A 211 -7.33 -13.44 -1.67
CA CYS A 211 -8.26 -14.45 -2.19
C CYS A 211 -9.52 -13.83 -2.81
N LEU A 212 -10.05 -12.76 -2.19
CA LEU A 212 -11.19 -12.02 -2.73
C LEU A 212 -10.85 -11.35 -4.07
N GLU A 213 -9.66 -10.76 -4.20
CA GLU A 213 -9.21 -10.11 -5.43
C GLU A 213 -9.11 -11.12 -6.58
N VAL A 214 -8.51 -12.29 -6.34
CA VAL A 214 -8.45 -13.39 -7.32
C VAL A 214 -9.85 -13.81 -7.76
N GLY A 215 -10.79 -13.95 -6.81
CA GLY A 215 -12.18 -14.28 -7.11
C GLY A 215 -12.92 -13.20 -7.91
N ARG A 216 -12.64 -11.92 -7.65
CA ARG A 216 -13.20 -10.77 -8.40
C ARG A 216 -12.66 -10.71 -9.82
N HIS A 217 -11.39 -11.04 -10.01
CA HIS A 217 -10.81 -11.11 -11.34
C HIS A 217 -11.46 -12.22 -12.17
N ALA A 218 -11.59 -13.43 -11.62
CA ALA A 218 -12.31 -14.54 -12.26
C ALA A 218 -13.79 -14.19 -12.57
N TYR A 219 -14.45 -13.50 -11.63
CA TYR A 219 -15.82 -13.01 -11.81
C TYR A 219 -15.94 -12.06 -13.00
N SER A 220 -14.98 -11.14 -13.16
CA SER A 220 -14.96 -10.18 -14.27
C SER A 220 -14.76 -10.85 -15.63
N GLN A 221 -14.03 -11.98 -15.66
CA GLN A 221 -13.85 -12.81 -16.86
C GLN A 221 -15.10 -13.66 -17.19
N GLY A 222 -16.07 -13.72 -16.28
CA GLY A 222 -17.29 -14.52 -16.42
C GLY A 222 -17.13 -15.99 -16.05
N ASP A 223 -15.99 -16.39 -15.46
CA ASP A 223 -15.80 -17.73 -14.92
C ASP A 223 -16.36 -17.79 -13.49
N PHE A 224 -17.66 -18.05 -13.41
CA PHE A 224 -18.37 -18.13 -12.13
C PHE A 224 -18.03 -19.38 -11.32
N GLU A 225 -17.45 -20.43 -11.93
CA GLU A 225 -17.07 -21.66 -11.23
C GLU A 225 -15.80 -21.44 -10.43
N GLN A 226 -14.74 -20.92 -11.07
CA GLN A 226 -13.50 -20.59 -10.38
C GLN A 226 -13.72 -19.48 -9.35
N SER A 227 -14.52 -18.46 -9.72
CA SER A 227 -14.86 -17.34 -8.84
C SER A 227 -15.54 -17.80 -7.54
N GLU A 228 -16.49 -18.74 -7.60
CA GLU A 228 -17.11 -19.32 -6.42
C GLU A 228 -16.09 -20.00 -5.50
N GLU A 229 -15.17 -20.80 -6.06
CA GLU A 229 -14.18 -21.54 -5.28
C GLU A 229 -13.28 -20.58 -4.49
N TRP A 230 -12.85 -19.49 -5.11
CA TRP A 230 -12.05 -18.45 -4.46
C TRP A 230 -12.84 -17.67 -3.41
N PHE A 231 -14.12 -17.35 -3.63
CA PHE A 231 -14.94 -16.68 -2.62
C PHE A 231 -15.20 -17.56 -1.40
N ARG A 232 -15.38 -18.87 -1.57
CA ARG A 232 -15.50 -19.81 -0.43
C ARG A 232 -14.22 -19.81 0.40
N VAL A 233 -13.06 -19.89 -0.25
CA VAL A 233 -11.76 -19.85 0.46
C VAL A 233 -11.55 -18.51 1.15
N ALA A 234 -11.92 -17.39 0.51
CA ALA A 234 -11.84 -16.07 1.12
C ALA A 234 -12.74 -15.95 2.36
N TYR A 235 -13.96 -16.51 2.31
CA TYR A 235 -14.88 -16.54 3.45
C TYR A 235 -14.33 -17.37 4.61
N ASP A 236 -13.85 -18.59 4.33
CA ASP A 236 -13.24 -19.48 5.33
C ASP A 236 -12.07 -18.78 6.04
N ARG A 237 -11.15 -18.16 5.27
CA ARG A 237 -9.99 -17.46 5.84
C ARG A 237 -10.37 -16.25 6.68
N LEU A 238 -11.32 -15.45 6.20
CA LEU A 238 -11.77 -14.29 6.96
C LEU A 238 -12.42 -14.71 8.28
N PHE A 239 -13.16 -15.81 8.28
CA PHE A 239 -13.73 -16.36 9.50
C PHE A 239 -12.63 -16.78 10.49
N ASP A 240 -11.62 -17.52 10.04
CA ASP A 240 -10.47 -17.92 10.86
C ASP A 240 -9.71 -16.69 11.42
N GLU A 241 -9.51 -15.65 10.61
CA GLU A 241 -8.87 -14.39 11.03
C GLU A 241 -9.70 -13.66 12.11
N LEU A 242 -11.02 -13.65 11.98
CA LEU A 242 -11.93 -13.05 12.97
C LEU A 242 -12.00 -13.86 14.27
N GLU A 243 -11.93 -15.19 14.21
CA GLU A 243 -11.86 -16.04 15.40
C GLU A 243 -10.54 -15.84 16.15
N GLN A 244 -9.41 -15.80 15.44
CA GLN A 244 -8.11 -15.52 16.05
C GLN A 244 -8.07 -14.16 16.75
N LYS A 245 -8.65 -13.11 16.13
CA LYS A 245 -8.75 -11.78 16.76
C LYS A 245 -9.54 -11.84 18.08
N LYS A 246 -10.65 -12.58 18.14
CA LYS A 246 -11.46 -12.74 19.37
C LYS A 246 -10.73 -13.48 20.48
N GLU A 247 -9.92 -14.49 20.15
CA GLU A 247 -9.11 -15.22 21.13
C GLU A 247 -8.01 -14.33 21.73
N VAL A 248 -7.38 -13.47 20.92
CA VAL A 248 -6.37 -12.51 21.40
C VAL A 248 -6.97 -11.47 22.35
N ASP A 249 -8.17 -10.99 22.07
CA ASP A 249 -8.90 -10.05 22.93
C ASP A 249 -9.33 -10.67 24.27
N ALA A 250 -9.63 -11.98 24.29
CA ALA A 250 -10.00 -12.71 25.50
C ALA A 250 -8.81 -13.00 26.43
N GLN A 251 -7.59 -13.11 25.89
CA GLN A 251 -6.37 -13.43 26.65
C GLN A 251 -5.62 -12.20 27.20
N GLY A 252 -6.15 -10.98 27.05
CA GLY A 252 -5.75 -9.81 27.85
C GLY A 252 -4.25 -9.49 27.85
N THR A 253 -3.58 -9.65 26.71
CA THR A 253 -2.21 -9.13 26.55
C THR A 253 -2.27 -7.84 25.76
N THR A 254 -2.26 -6.72 26.49
CA THR A 254 -1.98 -5.39 25.96
C THR A 254 -0.54 -5.35 25.45
N ILE A 255 -0.30 -5.88 24.27
CA ILE A 255 0.71 -5.32 23.39
C ILE A 255 -0.12 -4.52 22.41
N ALA A 256 0.09 -3.21 22.39
CA ALA A 256 -0.41 -2.37 21.33
C ALA A 256 0.00 -3.04 20.01
N SER A 257 -0.95 -3.70 19.35
CA SER A 257 -0.81 -4.19 17.97
C SER A 257 -0.97 -2.97 17.06
N ASP A 258 -0.05 -2.04 17.23
CA ASP A 258 0.19 -0.92 16.34
C ASP A 258 1.24 -1.40 15.34
N GLU A 259 0.90 -2.45 14.58
CA GLU A 259 1.73 -3.05 13.51
C GLU A 259 0.94 -4.19 12.80
N THR A 260 -0.23 -3.88 12.23
CA THR A 260 -0.84 -4.72 11.16
C THR A 260 -1.37 -3.89 9.99
N GLU A 261 -0.93 -2.64 9.85
CA GLU A 261 -1.12 -1.84 8.62
C GLU A 261 -0.01 -2.15 7.59
N GLU A 262 0.42 -3.41 7.43
CA GLU A 262 1.54 -3.71 6.52
C GLU A 262 1.13 -3.81 5.04
N ASN A 263 -0.16 -3.91 4.74
CA ASN A 263 -0.65 -3.80 3.37
C ASN A 263 -1.84 -2.86 3.39
N GLY A 264 -1.81 -1.76 2.63
CA GLY A 264 -2.94 -0.83 2.46
C GLY A 264 -4.19 -1.45 1.79
N GLU A 265 -4.36 -2.76 1.91
CA GLU A 265 -5.49 -3.56 1.47
C GLU A 265 -6.63 -3.37 2.48
N THR A 266 -7.75 -2.80 2.03
CA THR A 266 -8.94 -2.67 2.87
C THR A 266 -9.45 -4.06 3.23
N GLU A 267 -9.54 -4.39 4.53
CA GLU A 267 -10.03 -5.69 4.97
C GLU A 267 -11.40 -5.98 4.32
N PRO A 268 -11.55 -7.13 3.64
CA PRO A 268 -12.79 -7.46 2.97
C PRO A 268 -13.89 -7.66 3.99
N THR A 269 -15.07 -7.09 3.74
CA THR A 269 -16.22 -7.33 4.60
C THR A 269 -16.85 -8.67 4.26
N VAL A 270 -17.29 -9.45 5.25
CA VAL A 270 -18.03 -10.71 5.03
C VAL A 270 -19.18 -10.49 4.04
N GLY A 271 -19.97 -9.43 4.23
CA GLY A 271 -21.08 -9.09 3.33
C GLY A 271 -20.67 -8.83 1.87
N GLN A 272 -19.47 -8.30 1.62
CA GLN A 272 -18.97 -8.14 0.25
C GLN A 272 -18.68 -9.50 -0.38
N ILE A 273 -18.05 -10.42 0.36
CA ILE A 273 -17.72 -11.76 -0.13
C ILE A 273 -19.01 -12.54 -0.42
N LEU A 274 -19.98 -12.49 0.51
CA LEU A 274 -21.26 -13.18 0.37
C LEU A 274 -22.09 -12.65 -0.80
N ASP A 275 -22.04 -11.35 -1.12
CA ASP A 275 -22.76 -10.76 -2.25
C ASP A 275 -22.26 -11.34 -3.59
N TYR A 276 -20.94 -11.30 -3.80
CA TYR A 276 -20.34 -11.88 -5.00
C TYR A 276 -20.56 -13.39 -5.10
N LEU A 277 -20.51 -14.11 -3.97
CA LEU A 277 -20.77 -15.55 -3.91
C LEU A 277 -22.23 -15.88 -4.25
N ALA A 278 -23.19 -15.13 -3.71
CA ALA A 278 -24.61 -15.33 -4.00
C ALA A 278 -24.89 -15.15 -5.50
N TYR A 279 -24.30 -14.12 -6.11
CA TYR A 279 -24.44 -13.88 -7.54
C TYR A 279 -23.78 -14.98 -8.38
N SER A 280 -22.55 -15.40 -8.07
CA SER A 280 -21.86 -16.44 -8.84
C SER A 280 -22.63 -17.76 -8.81
N LEU A 281 -23.14 -18.16 -7.64
CA LEU A 281 -24.01 -19.34 -7.47
C LEU A 281 -25.32 -19.22 -8.27
N GLY A 282 -25.92 -18.03 -8.30
CA GLY A 282 -27.11 -17.75 -9.09
C GLY A 282 -26.87 -17.91 -10.59
N ARG A 283 -25.71 -17.46 -11.09
CA ARG A 283 -25.30 -17.61 -12.50
C ARG A 283 -25.01 -19.04 -12.91
N GLN A 284 -24.57 -19.87 -11.97
CA GLN A 284 -24.41 -21.32 -12.17
C GLN A 284 -25.75 -22.08 -12.16
N GLY A 285 -26.85 -21.46 -11.73
CA GLY A 285 -28.18 -22.09 -11.60
C GLY A 285 -28.42 -22.82 -10.28
N ARG A 286 -27.54 -22.66 -9.28
CA ARG A 286 -27.67 -23.26 -7.93
C ARG A 286 -28.48 -22.36 -7.01
N TYR A 287 -29.74 -22.13 -7.35
CA TYR A 287 -30.59 -21.16 -6.65
C TYR A 287 -30.84 -21.47 -5.17
N ALA A 288 -30.90 -22.76 -4.79
CA ALA A 288 -31.11 -23.15 -3.39
C ALA A 288 -29.95 -22.69 -2.50
N GLU A 289 -28.71 -22.89 -2.97
CA GLU A 289 -27.52 -22.43 -2.25
C GLU A 289 -27.40 -20.91 -2.26
N ALA A 290 -27.66 -20.28 -3.40
CA ALA A 290 -27.68 -18.82 -3.50
C ALA A 290 -28.70 -18.19 -2.52
N LEU A 291 -29.85 -18.85 -2.32
CA LEU A 291 -30.85 -18.39 -1.36
C LEU A 291 -30.36 -18.52 0.10
N ASN A 292 -29.63 -19.58 0.42
CA ASN A 292 -29.01 -19.72 1.74
C ASN A 292 -27.94 -18.65 1.99
N VAL A 293 -27.08 -18.39 1.00
CA VAL A 293 -26.05 -17.33 1.10
C VAL A 293 -26.69 -15.95 1.25
N THR A 294 -27.76 -15.66 0.51
CA THR A 294 -28.48 -14.38 0.64
C THR A 294 -29.18 -14.23 2.00
N ARG A 295 -29.67 -15.32 2.61
CA ARG A 295 -30.16 -15.28 4.00
C ARG A 295 -29.04 -14.91 4.97
N LEU A 296 -27.88 -15.55 4.85
CA LEU A 296 -26.69 -15.23 5.68
C LEU A 296 -26.27 -13.76 5.53
N LEU A 297 -26.32 -13.23 4.31
CA LEU A 297 -26.01 -11.81 4.04
C LEU A 297 -27.00 -10.86 4.75
N ILE A 298 -28.29 -11.21 4.75
CA ILE A 298 -29.31 -10.42 5.46
C ILE A 298 -29.08 -10.46 6.97
N GLU A 299 -28.77 -11.63 7.53
CA GLU A 299 -28.47 -11.80 8.96
C GLU A 299 -27.26 -10.96 9.39
N GLU A 300 -26.18 -10.98 8.62
CA GLU A 300 -25.00 -10.16 8.89
C GLU A 300 -25.32 -8.66 8.78
N GLY A 301 -26.12 -8.27 7.79
CA GLY A 301 -26.61 -6.91 7.64
C GLY A 301 -27.41 -6.46 8.87
N GLN A 302 -28.30 -7.31 9.39
CA GLN A 302 -29.08 -7.01 10.59
C GLN A 302 -28.21 -6.91 11.84
N ASN A 303 -27.19 -7.75 12.00
CA ASN A 303 -26.27 -7.70 13.14
C ASN A 303 -25.51 -6.37 13.21
N LYS A 304 -25.09 -5.81 12.06
CA LYS A 304 -24.49 -4.47 12.02
C LYS A 304 -25.47 -3.38 12.47
N TYR A 305 -26.75 -3.49 12.13
CA TYR A 305 -27.76 -2.55 12.62
C TYR A 305 -28.02 -2.72 14.13
N THR A 306 -28.06 -3.95 14.65
CA THR A 306 -28.25 -4.17 16.08
C THR A 306 -27.07 -3.70 16.93
N ASP A 307 -25.84 -3.77 16.42
CA ASP A 307 -24.65 -3.22 17.11
C ASP A 307 -24.63 -1.68 17.12
N ILE A 308 -25.18 -1.03 16.10
CA ILE A 308 -25.37 0.43 16.10
C ILE A 308 -26.47 0.85 17.09
N PHE A 309 -27.53 0.04 17.22
CA PHE A 309 -28.62 0.29 18.18
C PHE A 309 -28.25 -0.09 19.62
N SER A 310 -27.42 -1.10 19.86
CA SER A 310 -26.94 -1.46 21.20
C SER A 310 -25.94 -0.45 21.77
N CYS A 311 -25.22 0.28 20.90
CA CYS A 311 -24.36 1.40 21.30
C CYS A 311 -25.15 2.70 21.55
N SER A 312 -26.38 2.84 21.05
CA SER A 312 -27.20 4.04 21.22
C SER A 312 -28.35 3.91 22.21
N HIS A 313 -28.88 2.71 22.48
CA HIS A 313 -29.89 2.48 23.52
C HIS A 313 -29.54 1.24 24.36
N GLY A 314 -29.11 1.49 25.59
CA GLY A 314 -28.91 0.48 26.63
C GLY A 314 -30.22 -0.14 27.11
N THR A 315 -30.84 -0.97 26.26
CA THR A 315 -31.93 -1.87 26.65
C THR A 315 -31.79 -3.18 25.91
N GLN A 316 -31.37 -4.21 26.66
CA GLN A 316 -31.38 -5.61 26.25
C GLN A 316 -32.78 -6.01 25.76
N PHE A 317 -32.92 -6.33 24.47
CA PHE A 317 -33.98 -7.21 24.01
C PHE A 317 -33.35 -8.52 23.52
N SER A 318 -33.43 -9.51 24.40
CA SER A 318 -33.18 -10.91 24.09
C SER A 318 -34.22 -11.37 23.07
N VAL A 319 -33.77 -11.80 21.88
CA VAL A 319 -34.59 -12.62 20.98
C VAL A 319 -33.79 -13.86 20.58
N SER A 320 -33.93 -14.88 21.43
CA SER A 320 -33.95 -16.32 21.18
C SER A 320 -33.28 -16.90 19.92
N ALA A 321 -32.07 -17.38 20.16
CA ALA A 321 -31.47 -18.69 19.88
C ALA A 321 -32.34 -19.94 19.50
N GLU A 322 -33.39 -19.86 18.68
CA GLU A 322 -34.24 -21.05 18.40
C GLU A 322 -34.32 -21.54 16.93
N LEU A 323 -33.39 -21.18 16.05
CA LEU A 323 -33.44 -21.61 14.63
C LEU A 323 -32.19 -22.31 14.09
N ILE A 324 -31.44 -23.06 14.92
CA ILE A 324 -30.28 -23.87 14.46
C ILE A 324 -30.63 -25.38 14.34
N ALA A 325 -31.89 -25.78 14.48
CA ALA A 325 -32.26 -27.20 14.52
C ALA A 325 -32.90 -27.80 13.24
N LEU A 326 -32.99 -27.08 12.12
CA LEU A 326 -33.54 -27.68 10.89
C LEU A 326 -33.12 -26.97 9.61
N VAL A 327 -32.10 -27.52 8.94
CA VAL A 327 -31.85 -27.68 7.48
C VAL A 327 -30.38 -28.04 7.29
#